data_AF-A0A6G9HIF4-F1
#
_entry.id   AF-A0A6G9HIF4-F1
#
_cell.length_a   1.000
_cell.length_b   1.000
_cell.length_c   1.000
_cell.angle_alpha   90.00
_cell.angle_beta   90.00
_cell.angle_gamma   90.00
#
_symmetry.space_group_name_H-M   'P 1'
#
loop_
_entity.id
_entity.type
_entity.pdbx_description
1 polymer ?
#
loop_
_entity_poly.entity_id
_entity_poly.type
_entity_poly.pdbx_seq_one_letter_code
_entity_poly.pdbx_strand_id
1 'polypeptide(L)' 'MPNRKIEIVTTNCRRCGKSISTLSRSLIGADALREELGGICGDCITPEERQRIEQGTLLAALRQCAAAGTS' A
#
# COMPACT_ATOMS: atom_id res chain seq x y z
N MET A 1 10.85 19.74 3.17
CA MET A 1 9.82 18.83 2.63
C MET A 1 8.70 18.73 3.65
N PRO A 2 7.41 18.92 3.32
CA PRO A 2 6.38 18.90 4.34
C PRO A 2 6.32 17.50 4.96
N ASN A 3 6.47 17.48 6.28
CA ASN A 3 6.28 16.32 7.15
C ASN A 3 4.82 15.84 7.05
N ARG A 4 4.49 15.10 6.00
CA ARG A 4 3.14 14.54 5.82
C ARG A 4 3.03 13.31 6.71
N LYS A 5 2.48 13.45 7.90
CA LYS A 5 2.16 12.31 8.78
C LYS A 5 1.40 11.24 7.98
N ILE A 6 1.76 9.98 8.20
CA ILE A 6 0.98 8.85 7.71
C ILE A 6 -0.15 8.66 8.73
N GLU A 7 -1.39 8.67 8.23
CA GLU A 7 -2.59 8.58 9.06
C GLU A 7 -3.31 7.27 8.74
N ILE A 8 -4.01 6.71 9.72
CA ILE A 8 -4.96 5.64 9.48
C ILE A 8 -6.28 6.29 9.10
N VAL A 9 -6.79 5.98 7.90
CA VAL A 9 -8.06 6.47 7.37
C VAL A 9 -9.01 5.30 7.18
N THR A 10 -10.29 5.54 7.42
CA THR A 10 -11.34 4.56 7.13
C THR A 10 -11.90 4.81 5.74
N THR A 11 -12.08 3.73 4.98
CA THR A 11 -12.73 3.74 3.66
C THR A 11 -13.58 2.48 3.51
N ASN A 12 -14.29 2.33 2.40
CA ASN A 12 -15.08 1.15 2.10
C ASN A 12 -14.38 0.29 1.04
N CYS A 13 -14.46 -1.03 1.21
CA CYS A 13 -14.01 -1.98 0.22
C CYS A 13 -14.78 -1.78 -1.09
N ARG A 14 -14.08 -1.57 -2.19
CA ARG A 14 -14.69 -1.37 -3.52
C ARG A 14 -15.46 -2.60 -4.04
N ARG A 15 -15.22 -3.79 -3.47
CA ARG A 15 -15.86 -5.05 -3.88
C ARG A 15 -17.07 -5.43 -3.03
N CYS A 16 -16.92 -5.42 -1.71
CA CYS A 16 -17.97 -5.90 -0.78
C CYS A 16 -18.59 -4.80 0.08
N GLY A 17 -18.14 -3.55 -0.02
CA GLY A 17 -18.67 -2.41 0.72
C GLY A 17 -18.28 -2.35 2.21
N LYS A 18 -17.66 -3.40 2.78
CA LYS A 18 -17.21 -3.42 4.18
C LYS A 18 -16.28 -2.24 4.49
N SER A 19 -16.45 -1.61 5.64
CA SER A 19 -15.52 -0.61 6.14
C SER A 19 -14.16 -1.23 6.44
N ILE A 20 -13.09 -0.62 5.94
CA ILE A 20 -11.71 -1.01 6.14
C ILE A 20 -10.88 0.17 6.61
N SER A 21 -9.88 -0.13 7.44
CA SER A 21 -8.85 0.84 7.83
C SER A 21 -7.64 0.66 6.93
N THR A 22 -7.17 1.75 6.32
CA THR A 22 -5.98 1.79 5.47
C THR A 22 -5.14 3.01 5.83
N LEU A 23 -3.91 3.09 5.32
CA LEU A 23 -3.07 4.27 5.53
C LEU A 23 -3.52 5.41 4.61
N SER A 24 -3.15 6.66 4.88
CA SER A 24 -3.43 7.81 4.01
C SER A 24 -2.52 7.87 2.77
N ARG A 25 -1.37 7.19 2.82
CA ARG A 25 -0.40 7.03 1.71
C ARG A 25 0.41 5.74 1.86
N SER A 26 1.18 5.36 0.84
CA SER A 26 2.10 4.21 0.95
C SER A 26 3.24 4.51 1.93
N LEU A 27 3.63 3.52 2.75
CA LEU A 27 4.79 3.64 3.65
C LEU A 27 6.11 3.64 2.89
N ILE A 28 6.19 2.84 1.83
CA ILE A 28 7.44 2.51 1.15
C ILE A 28 7.43 2.86 -0.35
N GLY A 29 6.47 3.67 -0.81
CA GLY A 29 6.44 4.17 -2.20
C GLY A 29 5.78 3.25 -3.23
N ALA A 30 5.00 2.26 -2.79
CA ALA A 30 4.15 1.44 -3.66
C ALA A 30 2.81 2.14 -3.98
N ASP A 31 2.86 3.40 -4.42
CA ASP A 31 1.65 4.25 -4.55
C ASP A 31 0.71 3.75 -5.66
N ALA A 32 1.24 3.30 -6.81
CA ALA A 32 0.41 2.76 -7.90
C ALA A 32 -0.39 1.51 -7.46
N LEU A 33 0.25 0.59 -6.73
CA LEU A 33 -0.44 -0.60 -6.19
C LEU A 33 -1.47 -0.23 -5.14
N ARG A 34 -1.22 0.81 -4.35
CA ARG A 34 -2.19 1.34 -3.39
C ARG A 34 -3.40 1.94 -4.11
N GLU A 35 -3.22 2.72 -5.17
CA GLU A 35 -4.34 3.26 -5.95
C GLU A 35 -5.19 2.15 -6.57
N GLU A 36 -4.55 1.10 -7.08
CA GLU A 36 -5.22 -0.03 -7.72
C GLU A 36 -5.89 -0.99 -6.72
N LEU A 37 -5.24 -1.32 -5.59
CA LEU A 37 -5.67 -2.41 -4.70
C LEU A 37 -5.90 -1.96 -3.24
N GLY A 38 -5.48 -0.76 -2.86
CA GLY A 38 -5.55 -0.26 -1.47
C GLY A 38 -6.97 -0.02 -0.94
N GLY A 39 -7.98 -0.01 -1.83
CA GLY A 39 -9.40 0.04 -1.48
C GLY A 39 -10.09 -1.32 -1.47
N ILE A 40 -9.36 -2.44 -1.42
CA ILE A 40 -9.90 -3.80 -1.40
C ILE A 40 -9.55 -4.46 -0.06
N CYS A 41 -10.53 -5.04 0.62
CA CYS A 41 -10.30 -5.72 1.89
C CYS A 41 -9.57 -7.06 1.70
N GLY A 42 -8.99 -7.58 2.79
CA GLY A 42 -8.28 -8.86 2.78
C GLY A 42 -9.14 -10.06 2.34
N ASP A 43 -10.45 -10.03 2.60
CA ASP A 43 -11.40 -11.07 2.18
C ASP A 43 -11.65 -11.05 0.67
N CYS A 44 -11.56 -9.86 0.05
CA CYS A 44 -11.87 -9.67 -1.36
C CYS A 44 -10.63 -9.70 -2.25
N ILE A 45 -9.43 -9.66 -1.69
CA ILE A 45 -8.17 -9.80 -2.40
C ILE A 45 -8.03 -11.24 -2.91
N THR A 46 -7.70 -11.41 -4.19
CA THR A 46 -7.37 -12.74 -4.73
C THR A 46 -5.92 -13.13 -4.40
N PRO A 47 -5.56 -14.42 -4.49
CA PRO A 47 -4.18 -14.87 -4.31
C PRO A 47 -3.18 -14.16 -5.24
N GLU A 48 -3.57 -13.91 -6.50
CA GLU A 48 -2.72 -13.24 -7.50
C GLU A 48 -2.51 -11.76 -7.14
N GLU A 49 -3.56 -11.07 -6.67
CA GLU A 49 -3.47 -9.69 -6.21
C GLU A 49 -2.62 -9.56 -4.96
N ARG A 50 -2.76 -10.51 -4.04
CA ARG A 50 -1.89 -10.61 -2.85
C ARG A 50 -0.44 -10.73 -3.25
N GLN A 51 -0.12 -11.63 -4.18
CA GLN A 51 1.23 -11.82 -4.69
C GLN A 51 1.78 -10.53 -5.34
N ARG A 52 0.96 -9.81 -6.10
CA ARG A 52 1.34 -8.49 -6.69
C ARG A 52 1.63 -7.45 -5.61
N ILE A 53 0.81 -7.38 -4.57
CA ILE A 53 1.03 -6.48 -3.42
C ILE A 53 2.35 -6.80 -2.74
N GLU A 54 2.61 -8.06 -2.42
CA GLU A 54 3.82 -8.51 -1.73
C GLU A 54 5.08 -8.20 -2.54
N GLN A 55 5.11 -8.57 -3.82
CA GLN A 55 6.26 -8.33 -4.70
C GLN A 55 6.51 -6.84 -4.92
N GLY A 56 5.47 -6.06 -5.21
CA GLY A 56 5.64 -4.62 -5.43
C GLY A 56 6.04 -3.87 -4.17
N THR A 57 5.54 -4.30 -3.01
CA THR A 57 5.96 -3.81 -1.69
C THR A 57 7.45 -4.12 -1.47
N LEU A 58 7.89 -5.35 -1.70
CA LEU A 58 9.30 -5.73 -1.56
C LEU A 58 10.21 -4.92 -2.49
N LEU A 59 9.86 -4.79 -3.77
CA LEU A 59 10.63 -4.01 -4.74
C LEU A 59 10.73 -2.53 -4.33
N ALA A 60 9.65 -1.96 -3.81
CA ALA A 60 9.63 -0.58 -3.33
C ALA A 60 10.54 -0.40 -2.09
N ALA A 61 10.51 -1.35 -1.14
CA ALA A 61 11.39 -1.36 0.02
C ALA A 61 12.87 -1.45 -0.40
N LEU A 62 13.22 -2.36 -1.32
CA LEU A 62 14.60 -2.53 -1.81
C LEU A 62 15.14 -1.25 -2.44
N ARG A 63 14.33 -0.50 -3.20
CA ARG A 63 14.73 0.80 -3.77
C ARG A 63 15.06 1.82 -2.68
N GLN A 64 14.30 1.85 -1.58
CA GLN A 64 14.59 2.75 -0.46
C GLN A 64 15.87 2.35 0.27
N CYS A 65 16.09 1.05 0.51
CA CYS A 65 17.34 0.55 1.10
C CYS A 65 18.55 0.91 0.24
N ALA A 66 18.46 0.73 -1.08
CA ALA A 66 19.53 1.09 -2.02
C ALA A 66 19.84 2.60 -1.99
N ALA A 67 18.82 3.45 -1.90
CA ALA A 67 19.00 4.89 -1.77
C ALA A 67 19.66 5.28 -0.44
N ALA A 68 19.30 4.62 0.66
CA ALA A 68 19.87 4.90 1.98
C ALA A 68 21.36 4.53 2.10
N GLY A 69 21.80 3.47 1.41
CA GLY A 69 23.19 2.97 1.44
C GLY A 69 24.22 3.79 0.64
N THR A 70 23.84 4.92 0.06
CA THR A 70 24.73 5.84 -0.66
C THR A 70 25.01 7.16 0.10
N SER A 71 24.75 7.17 1.41
CA SER A 71 24.94 8.32 2.30
C SER A 71 26.19 8.18 3.16
#